data_AF-A0A450XRY3-F1
#
_entry.id   AF-A0A450XRY3-F1
#
_cell.length_a   1.000
_cell.length_b   1.000
_cell.length_c   1.000
_cell.angle_alpha   90.00
_cell.angle_beta   90.00
_cell.angle_gamma   90.00
#
_symmetry.space_group_name_H-M   'P 1'
#
loop_
_entity.id
_entity.type
_entity.pdbx_description
1 polymer ?
#
loop_
_entity_poly.entity_id
_entity_poly.type
_entity_poly.pdbx_seq_one_letter_code
_entity_poly.pdbx_strand_id
1 'polypeptide(L)' 'MIEDQNNESIHDDYDSPWKEALDAWFPEFMTLFFPVIHQEIDWGIPPRFMDKELQQVVRDAKLGRRYADKLIQVWT' A
#
# COMPACT_ATOMS: atom_id res chain seq x y z
N MET A 1 26.25 -36.41 -5.24
CA MET A 1 25.52 -35.65 -4.20
C MET A 1 25.42 -34.24 -4.78
N ILE A 2 24.27 -33.90 -5.35
CA ILE A 2 24.04 -32.61 -6.02
C ILE A 2 23.59 -31.66 -4.91
N GLU A 3 24.41 -30.67 -4.58
CA GLU A 3 24.01 -29.56 -3.71
C GLU A 3 23.39 -28.48 -4.60
N ASP A 4 22.07 -28.56 -4.80
CA ASP A 4 21.29 -27.46 -5.34
C ASP A 4 21.21 -26.36 -4.27
N GLN A 5 22.18 -25.46 -4.27
CA GLN A 5 22.09 -24.21 -3.53
C GLN A 5 21.12 -23.28 -4.26
N ASN A 6 19.84 -23.40 -3.92
CA ASN A 6 18.83 -22.37 -4.17
C ASN A 6 19.24 -21.11 -3.39
N ASN A 7 20.06 -20.27 -4.03
CA ASN A 7 20.35 -18.92 -3.58
C ASN A 7 19.11 -18.05 -3.85
N GLU A 8 18.07 -18.22 -3.02
CA GLU A 8 17.02 -17.23 -2.92
C GLU A 8 17.66 -15.98 -2.31
N SER A 9 17.87 -14.96 -3.15
CA SER A 9 18.25 -13.64 -2.69
C SER A 9 17.23 -13.21 -1.63
N ILE A 10 17.68 -13.11 -0.37
CA ILE A 10 16.96 -12.43 0.70
C ILE A 10 16.92 -10.95 0.29
N HIS A 11 15.98 -10.61 -0.58
CA HIS A 11 15.66 -9.23 -0.87
C HIS A 11 14.87 -8.75 0.34
N ASP A 12 15.51 -7.94 1.17
CA ASP A 12 14.85 -7.29 2.28
C ASP A 12 13.61 -6.55 1.76
N ASP A 13 12.43 -7.00 2.19
CA ASP A 13 11.14 -6.39 1.84
C ASP A 13 10.92 -5.17 2.73
N TYR A 14 11.69 -4.11 2.46
CA TYR A 14 11.58 -2.83 3.18
C TYR A 14 10.27 -2.07 2.87
N ASP A 15 9.52 -2.49 1.85
CA ASP A 15 8.27 -1.82 1.44
C ASP A 15 7.07 -2.27 2.26
N SER A 16 7.06 -3.53 2.73
CA SER A 16 5.95 -4.06 3.51
C SER A 16 5.72 -3.33 4.86
N PRO A 17 6.75 -3.00 5.67
CA PRO A 17 6.52 -2.38 6.98
C PRO A 17 5.85 -1.01 6.95
N TRP A 18 6.22 -0.12 6.01
CA TRP A 18 5.62 1.21 5.94
C TRP A 18 4.17 1.15 5.44
N LYS A 19 3.86 0.15 4.59
CA LYS A 19 2.51 -0.12 4.11
C LYS A 19 1.60 -0.62 5.23
N GLU A 20 2.08 -1.56 6.03
CA GLU A 20 1.37 -2.04 7.22
C GLU A 20 1.12 -0.92 8.23
N ALA A 21 2.10 -0.04 8.42
CA ALA A 21 1.93 1.14 9.26
C ALA A 21 0.86 2.09 8.70
N LEU A 22 0.83 2.33 7.38
CA LEU A 22 -0.22 3.15 6.77
C LEU A 22 -1.61 2.54 6.95
N ASP A 23 -1.74 1.20 6.83
CA ASP A 23 -3.01 0.51 7.00
C ASP A 23 -3.56 0.63 8.43
N ALA A 24 -2.67 0.60 9.42
CA ALA A 24 -3.04 0.69 10.83
C ALA A 24 -3.29 2.15 11.30
N TRP A 25 -2.64 3.13 10.67
CA TRP A 25 -2.58 4.52 11.17
C TRP A 25 -3.01 5.55 10.11
N PHE A 26 -3.89 5.16 9.19
CA PHE A 26 -4.31 6.03 8.09
C PHE A 26 -4.94 7.36 8.56
N PRO A 27 -5.87 7.40 9.54
CA PRO A 27 -6.45 8.66 10.02
C PRO A 27 -5.39 9.61 10.62
N GLU A 28 -4.47 9.09 11.44
CA GLU A 28 -3.39 9.84 12.06
C GLU A 28 -2.41 10.36 11.00
N PHE A 29 -2.10 9.54 10.01
CA PHE A 29 -1.30 9.93 8.85
C PHE A 29 -1.96 11.09 8.09
N MET A 30 -3.26 10.99 7.80
CA MET A 30 -4.01 12.06 7.13
C MET A 30 -4.08 13.33 7.97
N THR A 31 -4.21 13.22 9.29
CA THR A 31 -4.15 14.37 10.21
C THR A 31 -2.80 15.08 10.12
N LEU A 32 -1.70 14.33 10.08
CA LEU A 32 -0.34 14.87 10.13
C LEU A 32 0.07 15.54 8.82
N PHE A 33 -0.22 14.91 7.68
CA PHE A 33 0.30 15.35 6.38
C PHE A 33 -0.73 16.10 5.53
N PHE A 34 -2.03 15.83 5.72
CA PHE A 34 -3.12 16.38 4.91
C PHE A 34 -4.29 16.90 5.76
N PRO A 35 -4.04 17.82 6.71
CA PRO A 35 -5.03 18.21 7.71
C PRO A 35 -6.32 18.81 7.13
N VAL A 36 -6.25 19.45 5.96
CA VAL A 36 -7.44 19.99 5.27
C VAL A 36 -8.30 18.86 4.71
N ILE A 37 -7.68 17.89 4.02
CA ILE A 37 -8.40 16.73 3.46
C ILE A 37 -8.97 15.87 4.59
N HIS A 38 -8.21 15.69 5.68
CA HIS A 38 -8.67 14.95 6.86
C HIS A 38 -10.00 15.50 7.41
N GLN A 39 -10.20 16.82 7.38
CA GLN A 39 -11.43 17.45 7.87
C GLN A 39 -12.64 17.21 6.96
N GLU A 40 -12.40 16.90 5.69
CA GLU A 40 -13.47 16.62 4.72
C GLU A 40 -13.92 15.16 4.77
N ILE A 41 -13.10 14.25 5.31
CA ILE A 41 -13.41 12.82 5.34
C ILE A 41 -14.42 12.50 6.45
N ASP A 42 -15.48 11.78 6.09
CA ASP A 42 -16.41 11.14 7.04
C ASP A 42 -15.76 9.89 7.64
N TRP A 43 -15.10 10.07 8.78
CA TRP A 43 -14.49 8.98 9.56
C TRP A 43 -15.50 8.03 10.21
N GLY A 44 -16.81 8.34 10.14
CA GLY A 44 -17.87 7.41 10.50
C GLY A 44 -18.00 6.24 9.51
N ILE A 45 -17.46 6.37 8.30
CA ILE A 45 -17.40 5.33 7.28
C ILE A 45 -15.96 4.82 7.14
N PRO A 46 -15.69 3.52 7.37
CA PRO A 46 -14.34 2.97 7.28
C PRO A 46 -13.74 3.15 5.87
N PRO A 47 -12.51 3.68 5.73
CA PRO A 47 -11.80 3.76 4.46
C PRO A 47 -11.69 2.40 3.77
N ARG A 48 -11.82 2.39 2.43
CA ARG A 48 -11.66 1.17 1.64
C ARG A 48 -10.32 1.16 0.92
N PHE A 49 -9.48 0.19 1.27
CA PHE A 49 -8.21 -0.07 0.60
C PHE A 49 -8.44 -0.85 -0.69
N MET A 50 -7.93 -0.31 -1.80
CA MET A 50 -8.17 -0.78 -3.17
C MET A 50 -6.87 -1.28 -3.83
N ASP A 51 -6.02 -1.95 -3.06
CA ASP A 51 -4.70 -2.42 -3.51
C ASP A 51 -4.82 -3.42 -4.69
N LYS A 52 -5.88 -4.23 -4.72
CA LYS A 52 -6.11 -5.23 -5.77
C LYS A 52 -6.55 -4.58 -7.08
N GLU A 53 -7.45 -3.60 -6.99
CA GLU A 53 -7.93 -2.84 -8.14
C GLU A 53 -6.78 -2.03 -8.76
N LEU A 54 -5.90 -1.44 -7.93
CA LEU A 54 -4.72 -0.76 -8.45
C LEU A 54 -3.75 -1.71 -9.15
N GLN A 55 -3.50 -2.90 -8.60
CA GLN A 55 -2.66 -3.90 -9.29
C GLN A 55 -3.25 -4.32 -10.65
N GLN A 56 -4.58 -4.36 -10.80
CA GLN A 56 -5.22 -4.65 -12.09
C GLN A 56 -4.98 -3.54 -13.10
N VAL A 57 -5.14 -2.27 -12.70
CA VAL A 57 -4.88 -1.10 -13.57
C VAL A 57 -3.41 -1.00 -13.96
N VAL A 58 -2.49 -1.28 -13.04
CA VAL A 58 -1.03 -1.20 -13.27
C VAL A 58 -0.52 -2.35 -14.15
N ARG A 59 -1.15 -3.55 -14.13
CA ARG A 59 -0.75 -4.68 -14.99
C ARG A 59 -0.88 -4.38 -16.49
N ASP A 60 -1.80 -3.50 -16.88
CA ASP A 60 -1.94 -3.05 -18.27
C ASP A 60 -0.82 -2.08 -18.70
N ALA A 61 -0.13 -1.46 -17.73
CA ALA A 61 1.07 -0.66 -17.95
C ALA A 61 2.33 -1.53 -17.76
N LYS A 62 2.78 -2.19 -18.84
CA LYS A 62 4.02 -3.01 -18.89
C LYS A 62 5.19 -2.37 -18.11
N LEU A 63 5.47 -2.80 -16.89
CA LEU A 63 6.78 -2.71 -16.24
C LEU A 63 6.80 -3.61 -14.99
N GLY A 64 7.97 -4.17 -14.66
CA GLY A 64 8.17 -5.22 -13.66
C GLY A 64 7.63 -4.93 -12.26
N ARG A 65 7.67 -5.96 -11.40
CA ARG A 65 7.13 -6.06 -10.03
C ARG A 65 7.50 -4.85 -9.15
N ARG A 66 6.79 -3.73 -9.32
CA ARG A 66 6.74 -2.61 -8.39
C ARG A 66 5.59 -2.89 -7.45
N TYR A 67 5.86 -2.87 -6.15
CA TYR A 67 4.84 -2.85 -5.13
C TYR A 67 3.97 -1.60 -5.38
N ALA A 68 2.78 -1.77 -5.97
CA ALA A 68 1.91 -0.65 -6.32
C ALA A 68 1.71 0.29 -5.12
N ASP A 69 1.65 1.60 -5.38
CA ASP A 69 1.30 2.62 -4.38
C ASP A 69 -0.04 2.28 -3.71
N LYS A 70 -0.36 2.79 -2.52
CA LYS A 70 -1.66 2.47 -1.89
C LYS A 70 -2.78 3.31 -2.48
N LEU A 71 -3.89 2.68 -2.85
CA LEU A 71 -5.11 3.38 -3.28
C LEU A 71 -6.18 3.21 -2.21
N ILE A 72 -6.69 4.33 -1.69
CA ILE A 72 -7.65 4.34 -0.58
C ILE A 72 -8.84 5.20 -1.00
N GLN A 73 -10.03 4.60 -0.94
CA GLN A 73 -11.30 5.30 -1.12
C GLN A 73 -11.83 5.78 0.23
N VAL A 74 -12.28 7.03 0.26
CA VAL A 74 -12.88 7.71 1.41
C VAL A 74 -14.21 8.34 1.02
N TRP A 75 -14.98 8.75 2.02
CA TRP A 75 -16.28 9.44 1.87
C TRP A 75 -16.18 10.81 2.52
N THR A 76 -17.00 11.76 2.07
CA THR A 76 -17.05 13.16 2.52
C THR A 76 -18.48 13.61 2.70
#